data_AF-A0A561EN60-F1
#
_entry.id   AF-A0A561EN60-F1
#
_cell.length_a   1.000
_cell.length_b   1.000
_cell.length_c   1.000
_cell.angle_alpha   90.00
_cell.angle_beta   90.00
_cell.angle_gamma   90.00
#
_symmetry.space_group_name_H-M   'P 1'
#
loop_
_entity.id
_entity.type
_entity.pdbx_description
1 polymer ?
#
loop_
_entity_poly.entity_id
_entity_poly.type
_entity_poly.pdbx_seq_one_letter_code
_entity_poly.pdbx_strand_id
1 'polypeptide(L)'
;MTGAQTPEGDGPTLAGKLQLLLRLRREPDGHIPSARDISNRSTAPGYLRPAISHTQVNDLINGKNTNPTSATLTALARAFEAPAAYLLPGCKDLPALEVFESQPLARTAVRLMQDLEVEDITEVIETVKAIRRRRGLADSVAEIPVPPAGVDQPRQGRPRRRLSFAEAAQRAAEDLEGL
;
A
#
# COMPACT_ATOMS: atom_id res chain seq x y z
N MET A 1 28.79 30.84 2.69
CA MET A 1 27.98 30.26 3.79
C MET A 1 26.74 29.68 3.17
N THR A 2 26.80 28.39 2.84
CA THR A 2 25.80 27.67 2.05
C THR A 2 24.74 27.17 3.02
N GLY A 3 23.52 27.70 2.92
CA GLY A 3 22.40 27.29 3.75
C GLY A 3 22.10 25.81 3.55
N ALA A 4 22.23 25.04 4.62
CA ALA A 4 21.74 23.67 4.69
C ALA A 4 20.22 23.71 4.57
N GLN A 5 19.69 23.21 3.47
CA GLN A 5 18.27 22.88 3.35
C GLN A 5 18.01 21.70 4.30
N THR A 6 17.30 21.97 5.39
CA THR A 6 16.62 20.95 6.17
C THR A 6 15.59 20.30 5.25
N PRO A 7 15.57 18.96 5.05
CA PRO A 7 14.53 18.37 4.24
C PRO A 7 13.21 18.47 5.01
N GLU A 8 12.32 19.36 4.57
CA GLU A 8 10.91 19.35 4.94
C GLU A 8 10.32 17.97 4.57
N GLY A 9 9.94 17.18 5.56
CA GLY A 9 9.42 15.84 5.28
C GLY A 9 9.16 15.01 6.52
N ASP A 10 8.40 15.54 7.47
CA ASP A 10 8.06 14.84 8.72
C ASP A 10 7.05 13.69 8.52
N GLY A 11 7.05 13.02 7.36
CA GLY A 11 6.08 11.98 7.00
C GLY A 11 6.70 10.74 6.39
N PRO A 12 5.99 9.58 6.45
CA PRO A 12 6.51 8.33 5.94
C PRO A 12 6.82 8.45 4.45
N THR A 13 8.00 7.97 4.07
CA THR A 13 8.43 7.90 2.67
C THR A 13 7.48 7.03 1.85
N LEU A 14 7.46 7.19 0.52
CA LEU A 14 6.68 6.31 -0.36
C LEU A 14 6.99 4.83 -0.09
N ALA A 15 8.27 4.47 0.05
CA ALA A 15 8.70 3.12 0.39
C ALA A 15 8.10 2.65 1.73
N GLY A 16 8.13 3.50 2.77
CA GLY A 16 7.51 3.21 4.07
C GLY A 16 6.00 2.97 3.98
N LYS A 17 5.30 3.78 3.19
CA LYS A 17 3.86 3.62 2.94
C LYS A 17 3.54 2.32 2.20
N LEU A 18 4.34 1.97 1.19
CA LEU A 18 4.19 0.70 0.47
C LEU A 18 4.45 -0.51 1.39
N GLN A 19 5.45 -0.43 2.26
CA GLN A 19 5.72 -1.46 3.26
C GLN A 19 4.59 -1.61 4.27
N LEU A 20 3.96 -0.50 4.68
CA LEU A 20 2.78 -0.55 5.52
C LEU A 20 1.62 -1.23 4.78
N LEU A 21 1.34 -0.83 3.53
CA LEU A 21 0.27 -1.43 2.73
C LEU A 21 0.48 -2.94 2.53
N LEU A 22 1.71 -3.40 2.31
CA LEU A 22 2.04 -4.83 2.27
C LEU A 22 1.65 -5.58 3.55
N ARG A 23 1.81 -4.94 4.72
CA ARG A 23 1.44 -5.52 6.01
C ARG A 23 -0.07 -5.53 6.23
N LEU A 24 -0.75 -4.49 5.76
CA LEU A 24 -2.20 -4.30 5.90
C LEU A 24 -3.01 -5.15 4.90
N ARG A 25 -2.52 -5.31 3.67
CA ARG A 25 -3.24 -5.92 2.54
C ARG A 25 -2.68 -7.29 2.21
N ARG A 26 -2.80 -8.18 3.19
CA ARG A 26 -2.42 -9.58 3.04
C ARG A 26 -3.38 -10.30 2.10
N GLU A 27 -2.87 -11.35 1.49
CA GLU A 27 -3.70 -12.31 0.78
C GLU A 27 -4.61 -13.07 1.76
N PRO A 28 -5.73 -13.64 1.28
CA PRO A 28 -6.65 -14.41 2.12
C PRO A 28 -5.99 -15.59 2.85
N ASP A 29 -4.85 -16.06 2.34
CA ASP A 29 -4.01 -17.12 2.91
C ASP A 29 -3.03 -16.61 3.98
N GLY A 30 -3.07 -15.31 4.31
CA GLY A 30 -2.23 -14.67 5.31
C GLY A 30 -0.86 -14.22 4.82
N HIS A 31 -0.52 -14.47 3.55
CA HIS A 31 0.79 -14.12 3.02
C HIS A 31 0.90 -12.66 2.56
N ILE A 32 2.13 -12.14 2.62
CA ILE A 32 2.47 -10.84 2.03
C ILE A 32 2.61 -11.02 0.51
N PRO A 33 1.88 -10.25 -0.31
CA PRO A 33 1.97 -10.37 -1.76
C PRO A 33 3.39 -10.06 -2.26
N SER A 34 3.88 -10.86 -3.22
CA SER A 34 5.18 -10.60 -3.84
C SER A 34 5.10 -9.43 -4.83
N ALA A 35 6.26 -8.87 -5.20
CA ALA A 35 6.32 -7.86 -6.25
C ALA A 35 5.76 -8.34 -7.61
N ARG A 36 5.81 -9.65 -7.87
CA ARG A 36 5.18 -10.24 -9.06
C ARG A 36 3.65 -10.22 -8.95
N ASP A 37 3.12 -10.53 -7.77
CA ASP A 37 1.68 -10.49 -7.50
C ASP A 37 1.16 -9.06 -7.64
N ILE A 38 1.87 -8.08 -7.08
CA ILE A 38 1.53 -6.65 -7.20
C ILE A 38 1.61 -6.18 -8.65
N SER A 39 2.66 -6.57 -9.38
CA SER A 39 2.78 -6.27 -10.81
C SER A 39 1.58 -6.82 -11.57
N ASN A 40 1.19 -8.08 -11.35
CA ASN A 40 0.01 -8.66 -12.00
C ASN A 40 -1.29 -7.90 -11.65
N ARG A 41 -1.48 -7.50 -10.39
CA ARG A 41 -2.63 -6.70 -9.93
C ARG A 41 -2.65 -5.27 -10.47
N SER A 42 -1.52 -4.76 -10.96
CA SER A 42 -1.45 -3.45 -11.62
C SER A 42 -2.07 -3.42 -13.02
N THR A 43 -2.47 -4.58 -13.56
CA THR A 43 -3.10 -4.69 -14.87
C THR A 43 -4.41 -3.90 -14.91
N ALA A 44 -4.55 -3.02 -15.90
CA ALA A 44 -5.76 -2.22 -16.06
C ALA A 44 -6.90 -3.03 -16.71
N PRO A 45 -8.18 -2.72 -16.40
CA PRO A 45 -9.31 -3.33 -17.08
C PRO A 45 -9.19 -3.19 -18.60
N GLY A 46 -9.34 -4.30 -19.33
CA GLY A 46 -9.19 -4.32 -20.79
C GLY A 46 -7.75 -4.49 -21.30
N TYR A 47 -6.76 -4.60 -20.42
CA TYR A 47 -5.36 -4.85 -20.79
C TYR A 47 -4.91 -6.26 -20.39
N LEU A 48 -3.98 -6.83 -21.16
CA LEU A 48 -3.41 -8.16 -20.92
C LEU A 48 -2.08 -8.13 -20.17
N ARG A 49 -1.49 -6.94 -19.97
CA ARG A 49 -0.16 -6.78 -19.39
C ARG A 49 -0.19 -5.86 -18.17
N PRO A 50 0.66 -6.13 -17.16
CA PRO A 50 0.89 -5.22 -16.04
C PRO A 50 1.21 -3.80 -16.48
N ALA A 51 0.65 -2.82 -15.78
CA ALA A 51 1.03 -1.41 -15.96
C ALA A 51 2.43 -1.13 -15.39
N ILE A 52 2.88 -1.92 -14.41
CA ILE A 52 4.17 -1.78 -13.74
C ILE A 52 4.88 -3.13 -13.72
N SER A 53 6.17 -3.17 -14.03
CA SER A 53 6.98 -4.39 -13.93
C SER A 53 7.31 -4.76 -12.48
N HIS A 54 7.46 -6.05 -12.18
CA HIS A 54 7.86 -6.51 -10.84
C HIS A 54 9.21 -5.94 -10.37
N THR A 55 10.16 -5.68 -11.28
CA THR A 55 11.43 -5.00 -10.95
C THR A 55 11.16 -3.58 -10.46
N GLN A 56 10.34 -2.82 -11.19
CA GLN A 56 9.98 -1.47 -10.81
C GLN A 56 9.22 -1.45 -9.47
N VAL A 57 8.32 -2.42 -9.22
CA VAL A 57 7.66 -2.57 -7.91
C VAL A 57 8.69 -2.80 -6.79
N ASN A 58 9.68 -3.67 -7.01
CA ASN A 58 10.75 -3.91 -6.04
C ASN A 58 11.57 -2.63 -5.78
N ASP A 59 11.92 -1.88 -6.82
CA ASP A 59 12.71 -0.66 -6.67
C ASP A 59 11.95 0.40 -5.86
N LEU A 60 10.63 0.48 -6.02
CA LEU A 60 9.77 1.39 -5.26
C LEU A 60 9.62 0.97 -3.79
N ILE A 61 9.37 -0.33 -3.51
CA ILE A 61 9.24 -0.86 -2.14
C ILE A 61 10.55 -0.68 -1.35
N ASN A 62 11.69 -0.82 -2.01
CA ASN A 62 13.01 -0.66 -1.41
C ASN A 62 13.52 0.78 -1.41
N GLY A 63 12.74 1.74 -1.95
CA GLY A 63 13.11 3.16 -1.99
C GLY A 63 14.25 3.50 -2.94
N LYS A 64 14.60 2.63 -3.89
CA LYS A 64 15.57 2.93 -4.96
C LYS A 64 15.01 3.93 -5.96
N ASN A 65 13.69 3.88 -6.20
CA ASN A 65 12.96 4.91 -6.91
C ASN A 65 11.99 5.58 -5.93
N THR A 66 12.13 6.89 -5.74
CA THR A 66 11.34 7.68 -4.78
C THR A 66 10.37 8.65 -5.45
N ASN A 67 10.48 8.85 -6.77
CA ASN A 67 9.68 9.82 -7.52
C ASN A 67 9.02 9.17 -8.76
N PRO A 68 8.07 8.24 -8.56
CA PRO A 68 7.33 7.63 -9.66
C PRO A 68 6.37 8.61 -10.35
N THR A 69 5.98 8.29 -11.58
CA THR A 69 4.96 9.04 -12.30
C THR A 69 3.57 8.88 -11.66
N SER A 70 2.66 9.83 -11.93
CA SER A 70 1.26 9.74 -11.50
C SER A 70 0.58 8.45 -11.96
N ALA A 71 0.81 8.04 -13.22
CA ALA A 71 0.29 6.78 -13.75
C ALA A 71 0.80 5.56 -12.96
N THR A 72 2.06 5.58 -12.53
CA THR A 72 2.65 4.52 -11.68
C THR A 72 1.99 4.54 -10.29
N LEU A 73 1.79 5.71 -9.69
CA LEU A 73 1.10 5.82 -8.40
C LEU A 73 -0.33 5.29 -8.47
N THR A 74 -1.08 5.63 -9.51
CA THR A 74 -2.46 5.13 -9.71
C THR A 74 -2.48 3.61 -9.89
N ALA A 75 -1.54 3.05 -10.65
CA ALA A 75 -1.45 1.61 -10.87
C ALA A 75 -1.05 0.85 -9.58
N LEU A 76 -0.16 1.42 -8.75
CA LEU A 76 0.15 0.88 -7.42
C LEU A 76 -1.06 0.95 -6.49
N ALA A 77 -1.71 2.11 -6.40
CA ALA A 77 -2.87 2.34 -5.56
C ALA A 77 -3.98 1.32 -5.86
N ARG A 78 -4.23 1.06 -7.16
CA ARG A 78 -5.13 -0.01 -7.60
C ARG A 78 -4.65 -1.39 -7.14
N ALA A 79 -3.38 -1.72 -7.36
CA ALA A 79 -2.84 -3.03 -7.01
C ALA A 79 -2.89 -3.33 -5.49
N PHE A 80 -2.81 -2.28 -4.66
CA PHE A 80 -2.91 -2.34 -3.21
C PHE A 80 -4.33 -2.10 -2.67
N GLU A 81 -5.32 -1.83 -3.53
CA GLU A 81 -6.67 -1.44 -3.11
C GLU A 81 -6.64 -0.34 -2.03
N ALA A 82 -5.90 0.72 -2.33
CA ALA A 82 -5.69 1.86 -1.45
C ALA A 82 -5.95 3.18 -2.19
N PRO A 83 -6.41 4.23 -1.49
CA PRO A 83 -6.54 5.57 -2.05
C PRO A 83 -5.23 6.06 -2.66
N ALA A 84 -5.26 6.54 -3.90
CA ALA A 84 -4.04 7.00 -4.59
C ALA A 84 -3.40 8.19 -3.87
N ALA A 85 -4.23 9.05 -3.26
CA ALA A 85 -3.77 10.19 -2.46
C ALA A 85 -2.88 9.78 -1.29
N TYR A 86 -3.08 8.58 -0.72
CA TYR A 86 -2.26 8.09 0.38
C TYR A 86 -0.78 7.98 -0.03
N LEU A 87 -0.48 7.67 -1.29
CA LEU A 87 0.89 7.53 -1.78
C LEU A 87 1.59 8.87 -2.04
N LEU A 88 0.86 9.99 -2.03
CA LEU A 88 1.44 11.32 -2.22
C LEU A 88 2.21 11.80 -0.97
N PRO A 89 3.24 12.65 -1.13
CA PRO A 89 3.93 13.26 0.01
C PRO A 89 2.95 14.01 0.94
N GLY A 90 3.20 13.98 2.26
CA GLY A 90 2.40 14.70 3.25
C GLY A 90 1.11 14.02 3.72
N CYS A 91 0.51 13.13 2.92
CA CYS A 91 -0.68 12.38 3.35
C CYS A 91 -0.31 11.20 4.27
N LYS A 92 -0.93 11.08 5.45
CA LYS A 92 -0.66 9.97 6.40
C LYS A 92 -1.89 9.19 6.83
N ASP A 93 -3.06 9.79 6.70
CA ASP A 93 -4.31 9.25 7.23
C ASP A 93 -4.97 8.32 6.20
N LEU A 94 -4.56 7.05 6.21
CA LEU A 94 -5.13 6.04 5.33
C LEU A 94 -6.63 5.82 5.62
N PRO A 95 -7.09 5.66 6.88
CA PRO A 95 -8.51 5.44 7.18
C PRO A 95 -9.41 6.59 6.76
N ALA A 96 -9.01 7.85 6.96
CA ALA A 96 -9.83 8.97 6.53
C ALA A 96 -9.99 9.00 5.00
N LEU A 97 -8.90 8.72 4.26
CA LEU A 97 -8.95 8.64 2.80
C LEU A 97 -9.82 7.47 2.31
N GLU A 98 -9.75 6.31 2.96
CA GLU A 98 -10.60 5.17 2.64
C GLU A 98 -12.08 5.49 2.84
N VAL A 99 -12.44 6.14 3.95
CA VAL A 99 -13.81 6.58 4.24
C VAL A 99 -14.26 7.64 3.22
N PHE A 100 -13.40 8.59 2.89
CA PHE A 100 -13.70 9.64 1.92
C PHE A 100 -13.99 9.09 0.52
N GLU A 101 -13.19 8.13 0.03
CA GLU A 101 -13.40 7.51 -1.28
C GLU A 101 -14.61 6.56 -1.31
N SER A 102 -14.78 5.74 -0.27
CA SER A 102 -15.82 4.69 -0.23
C SER A 102 -17.22 5.19 0.16
N GLN A 103 -17.34 6.30 0.91
CA GLN A 103 -18.63 6.78 1.43
C GLN A 103 -19.01 8.16 0.86
N PRO A 104 -19.99 8.25 -0.06
CA PRO A 104 -20.48 9.53 -0.56
C PRO A 104 -20.96 10.48 0.54
N LEU A 105 -21.56 9.96 1.61
CA LEU A 105 -22.04 10.76 2.75
C LEU A 105 -20.89 11.37 3.56
N ALA A 106 -19.73 10.71 3.66
CA ALA A 106 -18.57 11.28 4.33
C ALA A 106 -18.08 12.54 3.62
N ARG A 107 -18.09 12.53 2.27
CA ARG A 107 -17.77 13.72 1.46
C ARG A 107 -18.78 14.85 1.70
N THR A 108 -20.06 14.52 1.86
CA THR A 108 -21.07 15.51 2.21
C THR A 108 -20.83 16.09 3.60
N ALA A 109 -20.53 15.26 4.60
CA ALA A 109 -20.23 15.73 5.95
C ALA A 109 -19.02 16.69 5.96
N VAL A 110 -17.93 16.35 5.28
CA VAL A 110 -16.75 17.22 5.16
C VAL A 110 -17.09 18.54 4.47
N ARG A 111 -17.92 18.53 3.40
CA ARG A 111 -18.37 19.77 2.76
C ARG A 111 -19.24 20.64 3.66
N LEU A 112 -20.09 20.02 4.49
CA LEU A 112 -20.94 20.76 5.43
C LEU A 112 -20.15 21.38 6.59
N MET A 113 -18.94 20.90 6.86
CA MET A 113 -18.03 21.51 7.83
C MET A 113 -17.34 22.76 7.29
N GLN A 114 -17.49 23.08 6.00
CA GLN A 114 -16.93 24.28 5.43
C GLN A 114 -17.56 25.52 6.11
N ASP A 115 -16.71 26.48 6.48
CA ASP A 115 -17.06 27.73 7.15
C ASP A 115 -17.65 27.59 8.56
N LEU A 116 -17.61 26.39 9.16
CA LEU A 116 -17.91 26.20 10.58
C LEU A 116 -16.74 26.67 11.45
N GLU A 117 -17.07 27.18 12.64
CA GLU A 117 -16.05 27.53 13.63
C GLU A 117 -15.45 26.28 14.30
N VAL A 118 -14.32 26.44 14.97
CA VAL A 118 -13.61 25.32 15.61
C VAL A 118 -14.48 24.68 16.70
N GLU A 119 -15.25 25.50 17.41
CA GLU A 119 -16.23 25.08 18.41
C GLU A 119 -17.31 24.18 17.81
N ASP A 120 -17.90 24.57 16.68
CA ASP A 120 -18.92 23.80 15.97
C ASP A 120 -18.37 22.44 15.47
N ILE A 121 -17.16 22.45 14.90
CA ILE A 121 -16.49 21.22 14.45
C ILE A 121 -16.24 20.28 15.65
N THR A 122 -15.86 20.84 16.80
CA THR A 122 -15.64 20.07 18.02
C THR A 122 -16.93 19.41 18.50
N GLU A 123 -18.06 20.11 18.45
CA GLU A 123 -19.37 19.55 18.77
C GLU A 123 -19.76 18.39 17.84
N VAL A 124 -19.50 18.53 16.53
CA VAL A 124 -19.73 17.45 15.56
C VAL A 124 -18.87 16.23 15.90
N ILE A 125 -17.59 16.42 16.23
CA ILE A 125 -16.67 15.34 16.62
C ILE A 125 -17.19 14.62 17.88
N GLU A 126 -17.61 15.35 18.91
CA GLU A 126 -18.13 14.76 20.15
C GLU A 126 -19.45 14.02 19.92
N THR A 127 -20.30 14.52 19.02
CA THR A 127 -21.52 13.83 18.59
C THR A 127 -21.19 12.49 17.91
N VAL A 128 -20.21 12.47 17.01
CA VAL A 128 -19.77 11.24 16.33
C VAL A 128 -19.16 10.25 17.35
N LYS A 129 -18.33 10.71 18.29
CA LYS A 129 -17.81 9.87 19.38
C LYS A 129 -18.93 9.29 20.25
N ALA A 130 -19.96 10.07 20.58
CA ALA A 130 -21.11 9.57 21.33
C ALA A 130 -21.89 8.49 20.55
N ILE A 131 -22.04 8.62 19.23
CA ILE A 131 -22.61 7.57 18.37
C ILE A 131 -21.74 6.30 18.42
N ARG A 132 -20.42 6.44 18.34
CA ARG A 132 -19.47 5.30 18.42
C ARG A 132 -19.58 4.56 19.75
N ARG A 133 -19.60 5.27 20.88
CA ARG A 133 -19.80 4.70 22.23
C ARG A 133 -21.10 3.93 22.34
N ARG A 134 -22.22 4.50 21.88
CA ARG A 134 -23.53 3.81 21.87
C ARG A 134 -23.53 2.52 21.06
N ARG A 135 -22.64 2.39 20.07
CA ARG A 135 -22.46 1.20 19.25
C ARG A 135 -21.36 0.26 19.76
N GLY A 136 -20.75 0.55 20.91
CA GLY A 136 -19.64 -0.25 21.46
C GLY A 136 -18.33 -0.14 20.65
N LEU A 137 -18.17 0.92 19.85
CA LEU A 137 -16.95 1.18 19.07
C LEU A 137 -15.99 2.08 19.85
N ALA A 138 -14.69 1.95 19.61
CA ALA A 138 -13.66 2.80 20.22
C ALA A 138 -13.85 4.29 19.83
N ASP A 139 -13.52 5.22 20.71
CA ASP A 139 -13.77 6.66 20.51
C ASP A 139 -12.92 7.28 19.40
N SER A 140 -11.71 6.76 19.19
CA SER A 140 -10.80 7.18 18.12
C SER A 140 -10.55 6.07 17.10
N VAL A 141 -10.12 6.48 15.92
CA VAL A 141 -9.58 5.60 14.87
C VAL A 141 -8.12 5.96 14.72
N ALA A 142 -7.23 4.97 14.76
CA ALA A 142 -5.80 5.21 14.57
C ALA A 142 -5.51 5.66 13.13
N GLU A 143 -4.65 6.67 12.95
CA GLU A 143 -4.24 7.18 11.62
C GLU A 143 -3.58 6.11 10.75
N ILE A 144 -2.95 5.13 11.39
CA ILE A 144 -2.40 3.93 10.75
C ILE A 144 -3.10 2.72 11.38
N PRO A 145 -3.83 1.91 10.60
CA PRO A 145 -4.43 0.68 11.09
C PRO A 145 -3.38 -0.27 11.66
N VAL A 146 -3.74 -0.99 12.72
CA VAL A 146 -2.90 -2.07 13.25
C VAL A 146 -2.94 -3.23 12.24
N PRO A 147 -1.79 -3.76 11.78
CA PRO A 147 -1.78 -4.90 10.89
C PRO A 147 -2.40 -6.13 11.56
N PRO A 148 -3.10 -7.00 10.79
CA PRO A 148 -3.67 -8.23 11.33
C PRO A 148 -2.59 -9.15 11.94
N ALA A 149 -2.94 -9.88 13.00
CA ALA A 149 -2.02 -10.76 13.72
C ALA A 149 -1.39 -11.86 12.81
N GLY A 150 -0.14 -12.25 13.09
CA GLY A 150 0.62 -13.24 12.30
C GLY A 150 1.68 -12.62 11.37
N VAL A 151 2.25 -11.48 11.76
CA VAL A 151 2.89 -10.53 10.84
C VAL A 151 4.15 -11.07 10.13
N ASP A 152 4.78 -12.12 10.66
CA ASP A 152 6.08 -12.60 10.20
C ASP A 152 6.08 -14.08 9.81
N GLN A 153 5.02 -14.57 9.15
CA GLN A 153 5.13 -15.87 8.49
C GLN A 153 5.78 -15.65 7.12
N PRO A 154 7.10 -15.91 6.96
CA PRO A 154 7.69 -15.95 5.63
C PRO A 154 6.88 -16.98 4.84
N ARG A 155 6.45 -16.61 3.61
CA ARG A 155 5.99 -17.61 2.63
C ARG A 155 6.99 -18.75 2.72
N GLN A 156 6.54 -19.97 3.03
CA GLN A 156 7.42 -21.13 3.01
C GLN A 156 8.01 -21.19 1.61
N GLY A 157 9.23 -20.67 1.48
CA GLY A 157 9.88 -20.55 0.20
C GLY A 157 10.03 -21.96 -0.30
N ARG A 158 9.50 -22.24 -1.49
CA ARG A 158 9.89 -23.44 -2.22
C ARG A 158 11.42 -23.43 -2.19
N PRO A 159 12.07 -24.45 -1.58
CA PRO A 159 13.50 -24.39 -1.36
C PRO A 159 14.14 -24.05 -2.69
N ARG A 160 14.98 -23.00 -2.72
CA ARG A 160 15.87 -22.75 -3.85
C ARG A 160 16.80 -23.97 -3.87
N ARG A 161 16.34 -25.05 -4.51
CA ARG A 161 17.13 -26.23 -4.80
C ARG A 161 18.20 -25.69 -5.72
N ARG A 162 19.37 -25.38 -5.16
CA ARG A 162 20.57 -25.15 -5.94
C ARG A 162 20.75 -26.45 -6.71
N LEU A 163 20.34 -26.46 -7.98
CA LEU A 163 20.62 -27.57 -8.88
C LEU A 163 22.13 -27.77 -8.77
N SER A 164 22.52 -28.97 -8.36
CA SER A 164 23.94 -29.30 -8.29
C SER A 164 24.55 -29.16 -9.69
N PHE A 165 25.84 -28.91 -9.78
CA PHE A 165 26.52 -28.77 -11.07
C PHE A 165 26.26 -29.98 -11.99
N ALA A 166 26.11 -31.17 -11.41
CA ALA A 166 25.74 -32.39 -12.12
C ALA A 166 24.30 -32.35 -12.68
N GLU A 167 23.32 -31.89 -11.91
CA GLU A 167 21.93 -31.71 -12.38
C GLU A 167 21.81 -30.65 -13.49
N ALA A 168 22.64 -29.60 -13.44
CA ALA A 168 22.68 -28.59 -14.50
C ALA A 168 23.32 -29.13 -15.79
N ALA A 169 24.39 -29.93 -15.66
CA ALA A 169 25.06 -30.57 -16.79
C ALA A 169 24.16 -31.62 -17.47
N GLN A 170 23.38 -32.38 -16.69
CA GLN A 170 22.49 -33.41 -17.20
C GLN A 170 21.33 -32.82 -18.02
N ARG A 171 20.79 -31.68 -17.58
CA ARG A 171 19.78 -30.94 -18.36
C ARG A 171 20.32 -30.35 -19.65
N ALA A 172 21.57 -29.85 -19.63
CA ALA A 172 22.23 -29.33 -20.82
C ALA A 172 22.54 -30.44 -21.84
N ALA A 173 22.76 -31.68 -21.37
CA ALA A 173 22.92 -32.85 -22.23
C ALA A 173 21.58 -33.32 -22.84
N GLU A 174 20.50 -33.34 -22.05
CA GLU A 174 19.14 -33.68 -22.52
C GLU A 174 18.63 -32.69 -23.58
N ASP A 175 18.93 -31.39 -23.46
CA ASP A 175 18.58 -30.38 -24.48
C ASP A 175 19.40 -30.53 -25.79
N LEU A 176 20.53 -31.24 -25.75
CA LEU A 176 21.42 -31.49 -26.90
C LEU A 176 21.10 -32.79 -27.64
N GLU A 177 20.48 -33.77 -26.96
CA GLU A 177 20.02 -35.04 -27.55
C GLU A 177 18.58 -34.97 -28.11
N GLY A 178 17.90 -33.83 -27.98
CA GLY A 178 16.54 -33.57 -28.49
C GLY A 178 16.45 -32.93 -29.88
N LEU A 179 17.50 -33.02 -30.69
CA LEU A 179 17.54 -32.64 -32.12
C LEU A 179 17.69 -33.89 -33.01
#